data_AF-A0A3S4SQP7-F1
#
_entry.id   AF-A0A3S4SQP7-F1
#
_cell.length_a   1.000
_cell.length_b   1.000
_cell.length_c   1.000
_cell.angle_alpha   90.00
_cell.angle_beta   90.00
_cell.angle_gamma   90.00
#
_symmetry.space_group_name_H-M   'P 1'
#
loop_
_entity.id
_entity.type
_entity.pdbx_description
1 polymer ?
#
loop_
_entity_poly.entity_id
_entity_poly.type
_entity_poly.pdbx_seq_one_letter_code
_entity_poly.pdbx_strand_id
1 'polypeptide(L)'
;MTRTPDLPSPGEFRRKMAHLDREFADARRYLSRLHADDNESLGELMAEIHHDGRGMKVLAAMAVQALDFAELAADRLGGDVQKWLDESVMAQDAGENERDQTELGGEA
;
A
#
# COMPACT_ATOMS: atom_id res chain seq x y z
N MET A 1 14.29 4.89 -39.93
CA MET A 1 14.27 3.46 -39.57
C MET A 1 13.95 3.37 -38.09
N THR A 2 12.68 3.09 -37.76
CA THR A 2 12.22 2.83 -36.39
C THR A 2 12.76 1.47 -35.95
N ARG A 3 13.64 1.46 -34.95
CA ARG A 3 14.21 0.25 -34.37
C ARG A 3 13.09 -0.43 -33.58
N THR A 4 12.43 -1.42 -34.17
CA THR A 4 11.50 -2.29 -33.45
C THR A 4 12.29 -2.92 -32.29
N PRO A 5 11.91 -2.71 -31.02
CA PRO A 5 12.60 -3.34 -29.91
C PRO A 5 12.45 -4.86 -30.07
N ASP A 6 13.57 -5.58 -30.03
CA ASP A 6 13.56 -7.04 -30.07
C ASP A 6 12.73 -7.54 -28.88
N LEU A 7 11.59 -8.16 -29.18
CA LEU A 7 10.74 -8.76 -28.17
C LEU A 7 11.47 -9.96 -27.57
N PRO A 8 11.48 -10.12 -26.24
CA PRO A 8 12.19 -11.21 -25.57
C PRO A 8 11.67 -12.56 -26.07
N SER A 9 12.57 -13.54 -26.18
CA SER A 9 12.16 -14.89 -26.58
C SER A 9 11.16 -15.48 -25.56
N PRO A 10 10.24 -16.37 -25.96
CA PRO A 10 9.23 -16.93 -25.05
C PRO A 10 9.81 -17.64 -23.81
N GLY A 11 11.05 -18.12 -23.88
CA GLY A 11 11.77 -18.73 -22.74
C GLY A 11 12.33 -17.69 -21.77
N GLU A 12 12.89 -16.59 -22.28
CA GLU A 12 13.35 -15.46 -21.48
C GLU A 12 12.18 -14.72 -20.83
N PHE A 13 11.07 -14.59 -21.55
CA PHE A 13 9.82 -14.04 -21.03
C PHE A 13 9.30 -14.87 -19.86
N ARG A 14 9.20 -16.20 -20.02
CA ARG A 14 8.76 -17.11 -18.94
C ARG A 14 9.68 -17.07 -17.72
N ARG A 15 11.00 -17.01 -17.93
CA ARG A 15 11.97 -16.90 -16.82
C ARG A 15 11.84 -15.56 -16.09
N LYS A 16 11.69 -14.45 -16.83
CA LYS A 16 11.45 -13.12 -16.24
C LYS A 16 10.13 -13.08 -15.48
N MET A 17 9.06 -13.67 -16.02
CA MET A 17 7.77 -13.78 -15.34
C MET A 17 7.84 -14.59 -14.05
N ALA A 18 8.46 -15.77 -14.07
CA ALA A 18 8.62 -16.58 -12.86
C ALA A 18 9.43 -15.88 -11.76
N HIS A 19 10.41 -15.04 -12.14
CA HIS A 19 11.11 -14.19 -11.19
C HIS A 19 10.23 -13.07 -10.64
N LEU A 20 9.43 -12.40 -11.47
CA LEU A 20 8.46 -11.41 -11.00
C LEU A 20 7.47 -12.05 -10.02
N ASP A 21 6.96 -13.25 -10.31
CA ASP A 21 6.04 -13.98 -9.43
C ASP A 21 6.64 -14.28 -8.05
N ARG A 22 7.95 -14.59 -7.98
CA ARG A 22 8.66 -14.80 -6.70
C ARG A 22 8.73 -13.51 -5.89
N GLU A 23 9.12 -12.38 -6.48
CA GLU A 23 9.22 -11.11 -5.75
C GLU A 23 7.84 -10.64 -5.26
N PHE A 24 6.80 -10.79 -6.07
CA PHE A 24 5.42 -10.48 -5.68
C PHE A 24 4.91 -11.41 -4.56
N ALA A 25 5.31 -12.68 -4.56
CA ALA A 25 4.97 -13.61 -3.49
C ALA A 25 5.69 -13.27 -2.18
N ASP A 26 6.98 -12.94 -2.25
CA ASP A 26 7.75 -12.53 -1.08
C ASP A 26 7.25 -11.20 -0.51
N ALA A 27 6.85 -10.25 -1.35
CA ALA A 27 6.20 -9.01 -0.93
C ALA A 27 4.90 -9.27 -0.14
N ARG A 28 4.03 -10.17 -0.64
CA ARG A 28 2.80 -10.55 0.09
C ARG A 28 3.10 -11.26 1.41
N ARG A 29 4.10 -12.16 1.43
CA ARG A 29 4.52 -12.85 2.66
C ARG A 29 5.08 -11.88 3.69
N TYR A 30 5.86 -10.89 3.25
CA TYR A 30 6.38 -9.81 4.09
C TYR A 30 5.22 -9.05 4.76
N LEU A 31 4.29 -8.54 3.97
CA LEU A 31 3.13 -7.79 4.48
C LEU A 31 2.24 -8.64 5.40
N SER A 32 2.03 -9.92 5.05
CA SER A 32 1.24 -10.84 5.87
C SER A 32 1.85 -11.10 7.23
N ARG A 33 3.18 -11.31 7.31
CA ARG A 33 3.89 -11.55 8.58
C ARG A 33 3.99 -10.29 9.43
N LEU A 34 4.22 -9.15 8.77
CA LEU A 34 4.19 -7.84 9.42
C LEU A 34 2.82 -7.57 10.04
N HIS A 35 1.73 -7.86 9.33
CA HIS A 35 0.37 -7.67 9.86
C HIS A 35 0.02 -8.64 10.99
N ALA A 36 0.61 -9.84 11.00
CA ALA A 36 0.41 -10.84 12.04
C ALA A 36 1.31 -10.64 13.28
N ASP A 37 2.14 -9.58 13.32
CA ASP A 37 3.18 -9.34 14.34
C ASP A 37 4.13 -10.53 14.55
N ASP A 38 4.28 -11.39 13.53
CA ASP A 38 5.18 -12.55 13.53
C ASP A 38 6.60 -12.11 13.16
N ASN A 39 7.26 -11.46 14.12
CA ASN A 39 8.59 -10.88 13.96
C ASN A 39 9.69 -11.93 13.70
N GLU A 40 9.52 -13.16 14.19
CA GLU A 40 10.48 -14.25 14.00
C GLU A 40 10.47 -14.70 12.53
N SER A 41 9.31 -15.11 12.01
CA SER A 41 9.17 -15.50 10.61
C SER A 41 9.44 -14.34 9.64
N LEU A 42 9.16 -13.09 10.06
CA LEU A 42 9.49 -11.89 9.29
C LEU A 42 11.00 -11.72 9.18
N GLY A 43 11.73 -11.87 10.29
CA GLY A 43 13.19 -11.80 10.31
C GLY A 43 13.86 -12.83 9.41
N GLU A 44 13.40 -14.09 9.45
CA GLU A 44 13.89 -15.16 8.57
C GLU A 44 13.69 -14.83 7.09
N LEU A 45 12.50 -14.36 6.72
CA LEU A 45 12.21 -13.95 5.34
C LEU A 45 13.11 -12.79 4.89
N MET A 46 13.30 -11.79 5.73
CA MET A 46 14.16 -10.64 5.41
C MET A 46 15.60 -11.08 5.21
N ALA A 47 16.08 -12.04 6.01
CA ALA A 47 17.41 -12.61 5.85
C ALA A 47 17.56 -13.35 4.51
N GLU A 48 16.58 -14.15 4.10
CA GLU A 48 16.57 -14.83 2.79
C GLU A 48 16.59 -13.82 1.63
N ILE A 49 15.70 -12.83 1.66
CA ILE A 49 15.61 -11.79 0.63
C ILE A 49 16.92 -11.01 0.52
N HIS A 50 17.54 -10.68 1.66
CA HIS A 50 18.81 -9.97 1.71
C HIS A 50 19.97 -10.84 1.19
N HIS A 51 20.04 -12.11 1.59
CA HIS A 51 21.07 -13.05 1.14
C HIS A 51 21.07 -13.20 -0.38
N ASP A 52 19.89 -13.27 -1.00
CA ASP A 52 19.74 -13.35 -2.46
C ASP A 52 19.97 -12.01 -3.18
N GLY A 53 20.19 -10.90 -2.45
CA GLY A 53 20.34 -9.55 -3.02
C GLY A 53 19.06 -9.02 -3.66
N ARG A 54 17.88 -9.49 -3.21
CA ARG A 54 16.57 -9.20 -3.84
C ARG A 54 15.78 -8.09 -3.17
N GLY A 55 16.29 -7.48 -2.10
CA GLY A 55 15.56 -6.47 -1.31
C GLY A 55 14.91 -5.36 -2.16
N MET A 56 15.67 -4.75 -3.08
CA MET A 56 15.12 -3.71 -3.96
C MET A 56 14.05 -4.22 -4.93
N LYS A 57 14.13 -5.48 -5.36
CA LYS A 57 13.14 -6.08 -6.27
C LYS A 57 11.84 -6.40 -5.55
N VAL A 58 11.92 -6.95 -4.33
CA VAL A 58 10.75 -7.16 -3.47
C VAL A 58 10.09 -5.84 -3.12
N LEU A 59 10.87 -4.81 -2.78
CA LEU A 59 10.33 -3.47 -2.50
C LEU A 59 9.59 -2.88 -3.71
N ALA A 60 10.19 -2.98 -4.90
CA ALA A 60 9.54 -2.54 -6.14
C ALA A 60 8.24 -3.33 -6.41
N ALA A 61 8.23 -4.66 -6.19
CA ALA A 61 7.04 -5.48 -6.32
C ALA A 61 5.93 -5.06 -5.33
N MET A 62 6.31 -4.70 -4.11
CA MET A 62 5.41 -4.19 -3.08
C MET A 62 4.79 -2.84 -3.49
N ALA A 63 5.60 -1.93 -4.05
CA ALA A 63 5.12 -0.65 -4.57
C ALA A 63 4.12 -0.82 -5.74
N VAL A 64 4.41 -1.76 -6.66
CA VAL A 64 3.50 -2.08 -7.77
C VAL A 64 2.17 -2.62 -7.24
N GLN A 65 2.18 -3.51 -6.26
CA GLN A 65 0.96 -4.01 -5.61
C GLN A 65 0.17 -2.90 -4.92
N ALA A 66 0.85 -1.97 -4.25
CA ALA A 66 0.20 -0.84 -3.60
C ALA A 66 -0.46 0.12 -4.61
N LEU A 67 0.18 0.37 -5.76
CA LEU A 67 -0.40 1.17 -6.84
C LEU A 67 -1.61 0.49 -7.47
N ASP A 68 -1.51 -0.80 -7.80
CA ASP A 68 -2.64 -1.60 -8.33
C ASP A 68 -3.80 -1.63 -7.33
N PHE A 69 -3.52 -1.81 -6.04
CA PHE A 69 -4.53 -1.70 -4.99
C PHE A 69 -5.15 -0.31 -4.93
N ALA A 70 -4.37 0.76 -5.03
CA ALA A 70 -4.88 2.13 -4.98
C ALA A 70 -5.78 2.46 -6.18
N GLU A 71 -5.45 1.97 -7.38
CA GLU A 71 -6.29 2.10 -8.57
C GLU A 71 -7.61 1.32 -8.42
N LEU A 72 -7.54 0.05 -8.00
CA LEU A 72 -8.73 -0.78 -7.73
C LEU A 72 -9.58 -0.22 -6.58
N ALA A 73 -8.92 0.37 -5.58
CA ALA A 73 -9.57 1.04 -4.49
C ALA A 73 -10.19 2.35 -4.96
N ALA A 74 -9.59 3.14 -5.84
CA ALA A 74 -10.18 4.40 -6.30
C ALA A 74 -11.60 4.20 -6.87
N ASP A 75 -11.83 3.10 -7.60
CA ASP A 75 -13.15 2.73 -8.14
C ASP A 75 -14.18 2.30 -7.05
N ARG A 76 -13.72 1.89 -5.86
CA ARG A 76 -14.57 1.41 -4.75
C ARG A 76 -14.62 2.37 -3.54
N LEU A 77 -13.47 2.86 -3.10
CA LEU A 77 -13.22 3.84 -2.05
C LEU A 77 -13.50 5.29 -2.48
N GLY A 78 -13.62 5.61 -3.76
CA GLY A 78 -13.90 7.00 -4.20
C GLY A 78 -15.17 7.58 -3.57
N GLY A 79 -16.18 6.73 -3.31
CA GLY A 79 -17.38 7.11 -2.56
C GLY A 79 -17.18 7.10 -1.04
N ASP A 80 -16.49 6.09 -0.50
CA ASP A 80 -16.35 5.90 0.95
C ASP A 80 -15.33 6.87 1.59
N VAL A 81 -14.26 7.25 0.87
CA VAL A 81 -13.29 8.24 1.34
C VAL A 81 -13.85 9.64 1.24
N GLN A 82 -14.60 9.98 0.18
CA GLN A 82 -15.28 11.28 0.12
C GLN A 82 -16.31 11.39 1.24
N LYS A 83 -17.10 10.34 1.46
CA LYS A 83 -18.04 10.28 2.59
C LYS A 83 -17.34 10.39 3.94
N TRP A 84 -16.21 9.70 4.12
CA TRP A 84 -15.42 9.79 5.35
C TRP A 84 -14.79 11.18 5.54
N LEU A 85 -14.33 11.85 4.48
CA LEU A 85 -13.84 13.22 4.53
C LEU A 85 -14.97 14.20 4.85
N ASP A 86 -16.14 14.06 4.23
CA ASP A 86 -17.31 14.89 4.50
C ASP A 86 -17.78 14.70 5.96
N GLU A 87 -17.85 13.45 6.46
CA GLU A 87 -18.18 13.15 7.86
C GLU A 87 -17.13 13.68 8.84
N SER A 88 -15.84 13.66 8.47
CA SER A 88 -14.73 14.18 9.30
C SER A 88 -14.72 15.71 9.35
N VAL A 89 -15.07 16.39 8.26
CA VAL A 89 -15.22 17.85 8.20
C VAL A 89 -16.40 18.29 9.06
N MET A 90 -17.54 17.58 8.99
CA MET A 90 -18.70 17.86 9.84
C MET A 90 -18.41 17.61 11.34
N ALA A 91 -17.55 16.65 11.67
CA ALA A 91 -17.13 16.38 13.04
C ALA A 91 -16.20 17.47 13.61
N GLN A 92 -15.41 18.14 12.76
CA GLN A 92 -14.57 19.27 13.18
C GLN A 92 -15.40 20.54 13.41
N ASP A 93 -16.37 20.83 12.54
CA ASP A 93 -17.30 21.97 12.70
C ASP A 93 -18.23 21.83 13.92
N ALA A 94 -18.58 20.61 14.31
CA ALA A 94 -19.36 20.36 15.53
C ALA A 94 -18.56 20.66 16.81
N GLY A 95 -17.24 20.38 16.81
CA GLY A 95 -16.36 20.61 17.95
C GLY A 95 -15.97 22.07 18.17
N GLU A 96 -15.99 22.91 17.13
CA GLU A 96 -15.79 24.36 17.27
C GLU A 96 -17.07 25.07 17.75
N ASN A 97 -18.26 24.61 17.37
CA ASN A 97 -19.54 25.18 17.83
C ASN A 97 -19.90 24.86 19.29
N GLU A 98 -19.37 23.79 19.89
CA GLU A 98 -19.57 23.50 21.33
C GLU A 98 -18.64 24.31 22.24
N ARG A 99 -17.46 24.71 21.76
CA ARG A 99 -16.52 25.51 22.57
C ARG A 99 -16.97 26.96 22.74
N ASP A 100 -17.65 27.53 21.74
CA ASP A 100 -18.16 28.92 21.80
C ASP A 100 -19.45 29.07 22.62
N GLN A 101 -20.20 27.99 22.90
CA GLN A 101 -21.43 28.06 23.71
C GLN A 101 -21.21 27.90 25.21
N THR A 102 -20.01 27.51 25.65
CA THR A 102 -19.75 27.26 27.08
C THR A 102 -19.15 28.46 27.83
N GLU A 103 -18.85 29.58 27.15
CA GLU A 103 -18.21 30.76 27.77
C GLU A 103 -19.10 32.03 27.88
N LEU A 104 -20.42 31.93 27.69
CA LEU A 104 -21.35 33.08 27.84
C LEU A 104 -22.45 32.86 28.89
N GLY A 105 -22.18 32.06 29.92
CA GLY A 105 -23.09 31.80 31.04
C GLY A 105 -22.47 32.13 32.41
N GLY A 106 -22.20 33.42 32.66
CA GLY A 106 -21.73 33.91 33.96
C GLY A 106 -22.33 35.26 34.29
N GLU A 107 -23.52 35.24 34.89
CA GLU A 107 -24.16 36.42 35.50
C GLU A 107 -23.60 36.69 36.91
N ALA A 108 -23.22 37.93 37.19
CA ALA A 108 -23.45 38.66 38.45
C ALA A 108 -23.07 40.13 38.30
#